data_AF-A0A969QJP9-F1
#
_entry.id   AF-A0A969QJP9-F1
#
_cell.length_a   1.000
_cell.length_b   1.000
_cell.length_c   1.000
_cell.angle_alpha   90.00
_cell.angle_beta   90.00
_cell.angle_gamma   90.00
#
_symmetry.space_group_name_H-M   'P 1'
#
loop_
_entity.id
_entity.type
_entity.pdbx_description
1 polymer ?
#
loop_
_entity_poly.entity_id
_entity_poly.type
_entity_poly.pdbx_seq_one_letter_code
_entity_poly.pdbx_strand_id
1 'polypeptide(L)' 'MHLDEIDSKVIQYLMAQGRMTWAELAGALDLCAPATADRVRRLEV' A
#
# COMPACT_ATOMS: atom_id res chain seq x y z
N MET A 1 -3.93 -15.10 6.70
CA MET A 1 -3.71 -13.70 6.29
C MET A 1 -5.01 -12.95 6.53
N HIS A 2 -5.02 -11.94 7.40
CA HIS A 2 -6.20 -11.10 7.61
C HIS A 2 -5.92 -9.77 6.91
N LEU A 3 -6.77 -9.41 5.94
CA LEU A 3 -6.68 -8.16 5.20
C LEU A 3 -7.32 -7.08 6.06
N ASP A 4 -6.56 -6.06 6.44
CA ASP A 4 -7.11 -4.91 7.16
C ASP A 4 -7.53 -3.78 6.20
N GLU A 5 -8.10 -2.72 6.77
CA GLU A 5 -8.57 -1.57 6.00
C GLU A 5 -7.44 -0.86 5.23
N ILE A 6 -6.22 -0.87 5.76
CA ILE A 6 -5.05 -0.26 5.08
C ILE A 6 -4.67 -1.11 3.89
N ASP A 7 -4.62 -2.43 4.04
CA ASP A 7 -4.28 -3.34 2.95
C ASP A 7 -5.32 -3.22 1.80
N SER A 8 -6.59 -3.03 2.14
CA SER A 8 -7.65 -2.77 1.16
C SER A 8 -7.45 -1.46 0.40
N LYS A 9 -7.04 -0.38 1.08
CA LYS A 9 -6.72 0.91 0.44
C LYS A 9 -5.48 0.82 -0.45
N VAL A 10 -4.45 0.09 -0.01
CA VAL A 10 -3.23 -0.19 -0.81
C VAL A 10 -3.63 -0.80 -2.15
N ILE A 11 -4.46 -1.84 -2.14
CA ILE A 11 -4.93 -2.50 -3.37
C ILE A 11 -5.70 -1.52 -4.25
N GLN A 12 -6.62 -0.73 -3.68
CA GLN A 12 -7.39 0.26 -4.45
C GLN A 12 -6.50 1.31 -5.13
N TYR A 13 -5.50 1.86 -4.42
CA TYR A 13 -4.57 2.82 -5.01
C TYR A 13 -3.70 2.20 -6.10
N LEU A 14 -3.20 0.98 -5.90
CA LEU A 14 -2.40 0.27 -6.91
C LEU A 14 -3.23 -0.14 -8.13
N MET A 15 -4.51 -0.49 -7.95
CA MET A 15 -5.42 -0.76 -9.06
C MET A 15 -5.73 0.50 -9.87
N ALA A 16 -5.85 1.65 -9.22
CA ALA A 16 -6.08 2.94 -9.88
C ALA A 16 -4.82 3.48 -10.56
N GLN A 17 -3.64 3.31 -9.94
CA GLN A 17 -2.35 3.81 -10.41
C GLN A 17 -1.22 2.82 -10.11
N GLY A 18 -1.10 1.76 -10.92
CA GLY A 18 -0.11 0.69 -10.70
C GLY A 18 1.37 1.10 -10.83
N ARG A 19 1.67 2.34 -11.24
CA ARG A 19 3.02 2.91 -11.28
C ARG A 19 3.31 3.93 -10.17
N MET A 20 2.42 4.04 -9.19
CA MET A 20 2.63 4.88 -8.02
C MET A 20 3.86 4.41 -7.24
N THR A 21 4.68 5.35 -6.78
CA THR A 21 5.83 5.08 -5.92
C THR A 21 5.39 4.80 -4.49
N TRP A 22 6.23 4.12 -3.69
CA TRP A 22 5.94 3.90 -2.28
C TRP A 22 5.81 5.19 -1.47
N ALA A 23 6.50 6.27 -1.88
CA ALA A 23 6.39 7.57 -1.22
C ALA A 23 5.02 8.22 -1.47
N GLU A 24 4.51 8.15 -2.70
CA GLU A 24 3.18 8.66 -3.05
C GLU A 24 2.08 7.84 -2.37
N LEU A 25 2.21 6.51 -2.35
CA LEU A 25 1.27 5.63 -1.68
C LEU A 25 1.26 5.84 -0.16
N ALA A 26 2.44 6.03 0.44
CA ALA A 26 2.56 6.34 1.86
C ALA A 26 1.91 7.68 2.21
N GLY A 27 2.10 8.71 1.37
CA GLY A 27 1.42 10.00 1.52
C GLY A 27 -0.11 9.88 1.41
N ALA A 28 -0.61 9.01 0.54
CA ALA A 28 -2.05 8.77 0.37
C ALA A 28 -2.68 7.96 1.52
N LEU A 29 -1.86 7.30 2.35
CA LEU A 29 -2.28 6.44 3.46
C LEU A 29 -1.95 7.00 4.85
N ASP A 30 -1.37 8.21 4.92
CA ASP A 30 -0.79 8.79 6.14
C ASP A 30 0.19 7.86 6.86
N LEU A 31 1.02 7.17 6.07
CA LEU A 31 2.05 6.25 6.53
C LEU A 31 3.44 6.74 6.12
N CYS A 32 4.48 6.07 6.64
CA CYS A 32 5.83 6.22 6.12
C CYS A 32 6.09 5.21 4.97
N ALA A 33 7.01 5.55 4.07
CA ALA A 33 7.36 4.71 2.93
C ALA A 33 7.80 3.27 3.32
N PRO A 34 8.62 3.05 4.37
CA PRO A 34 8.99 1.69 4.79
C PRO A 34 7.79 0.86 5.25
N ALA A 35 6.89 1.42 6.06
CA ALA A 35 5.70 0.71 6.53
C ALA A 35 4.76 0.34 5.37
N THR A 36 4.67 1.20 4.37
CA THR A 36 3.86 0.97 3.17
C THR A 36 4.46 -0.12 2.29
N ALA A 37 5.79 -0.13 2.11
CA ALA A 37 6.48 -1.18 1.37
C ALA A 37 6.33 -2.57 2.05
N ASP A 38 6.44 -2.62 3.39
CA ASP A 38 6.22 -3.85 4.16
C ASP A 38 4.79 -4.38 3.98
N ARG A 39 3.80 -3.47 3.97
CA ARG A 39 2.38 -3.81 3.72
C ARG A 39 2.19 -4.43 2.35
N VAL A 40 2.69 -3.78 1.30
CA VAL A 40 2.61 -4.29 -0.08
C VAL A 40 3.32 -5.64 -0.19
N ARG A 41 4.51 -5.77 0.39
CA ARG A 41 5.28 -7.02 0.35
C ARG A 41 4.54 -8.18 1.01
N ARG A 42 3.77 -7.93 2.07
CA ARG A 42 2.90 -8.96 2.66
C ARG A 42 1.76 -9.38 1.72
N LEU A 43 1.24 -8.48 0.87
CA LEU A 43 0.17 -8.77 -0.09
C LEU A 43 0.61 -9.61 -1.29
N GLU A 44 1.92 -9.64 -1.60
CA GLU A 44 2.48 -10.41 -2.70
C GLU A 44 2.71 -11.91 -2.40
N VAL A 45 2.65 -12.32 -1.12
CA VAL A 45 3.02 -13.67 -0.63
C VAL A 45 1.82 -14.40 -0.04
#